data_AF-A0AA88YF64-F1
#
_entry.id   AF-A0AA88YF64-F1
#
_cell.length_a   1.000
_cell.length_b   1.000
_cell.length_c   1.000
_cell.angle_alpha   90.00
_cell.angle_beta   90.00
_cell.angle_gamma   90.00
#
_symmetry.space_group_name_H-M   'P 1'
#
loop_
_entity.id
_entity.type
_entity.pdbx_description
1 polymer ?
#
loop_
_entity_poly.entity_id
_entity_poly.type
_entity_poly.pdbx_seq_one_letter_code
_entity_poly.pdbx_strand_id
1 'polypeptide(L)'
;MGWTVMRYSETECQGVPTLRSMFKDAMKTFKSTFYGYANGDILFNEGILDTLTSLRNSSILKNSKDGKIMLIGKRADILLDRFRVENISSYEYVNDLTLKGTMGNGYNEDYFITTKNFPWNDIPEVVVGRTLYDNFLVYYSKFHLNATIIDSSSSIFALHQKTTKRKKSYSHCNHFILRKHRQMKLSLIRKGNTECAPYESRYNRHGKVVFYKRGLYTTDC
;
A
#
# COMPACT_ATOMS: atom_id res chain seq x y z
N MET A 1 21.70 11.55 6.92
CA MET A 1 20.43 11.54 7.67
C MET A 1 19.38 12.25 6.83
N GLY A 2 18.26 11.58 6.49
CA GLY A 2 17.32 11.99 5.43
C GLY A 2 15.84 11.90 5.82
N TRP A 3 15.52 11.99 7.10
CA TRP A 3 14.14 11.94 7.60
C TRP A 3 13.69 13.34 8.01
N THR A 4 12.53 13.76 7.52
CA THR A 4 11.82 14.93 8.05
C THR A 4 10.66 14.44 8.90
N VAL A 5 10.65 14.81 10.19
CA VAL A 5 9.55 14.50 11.09
C VAL A 5 8.56 15.64 11.05
N MET A 6 7.30 15.34 10.72
CA MET A 6 6.22 16.32 10.65
C MET A 6 5.14 15.98 11.67
N ARG A 7 4.47 17.00 12.19
CA ARG A 7 3.24 16.82 12.97
C ARG A 7 2.07 16.66 12.00
N TYR A 8 1.16 15.75 12.32
CA TYR A 8 -0.05 15.53 11.54
C TYR A 8 -1.00 16.72 11.66
N SER A 9 -1.57 17.17 10.54
CA SER A 9 -2.50 18.29 10.52
C SER A 9 -3.93 17.94 10.95
N GLU A 10 -4.38 16.71 10.68
CA GLU A 10 -5.72 16.23 11.03
C GLU A 10 -5.65 14.85 11.71
N THR A 11 -6.50 14.65 12.71
CA THR A 11 -6.61 13.39 13.43
C THR A 11 -8.07 13.05 13.68
N GLU A 12 -8.37 11.76 13.71
CA GLU A 12 -9.67 11.21 14.09
C GLU A 12 -9.48 10.16 15.19
N CYS A 13 -10.56 9.61 15.71
CA CYS A 13 -10.50 8.43 16.57
C CYS A 13 -9.60 8.58 17.81
N GLN A 14 -9.67 9.74 18.49
CA GLN A 14 -8.83 10.09 19.65
C GLN A 14 -7.35 10.34 19.29
N GLY A 15 -7.10 11.18 18.29
CA GLY A 15 -5.75 11.67 17.98
C GLY A 15 -4.95 10.78 17.03
N VAL A 16 -5.60 9.82 16.35
CA VAL A 16 -4.95 8.98 15.34
C VAL A 16 -4.94 9.74 14.00
N PRO A 17 -3.79 9.85 13.31
CA PRO A 17 -3.71 10.56 12.05
C PRO A 17 -4.62 9.93 10.99
N THR A 18 -5.28 10.80 10.22
CA THR A 18 -6.05 10.37 9.05
C THR A 18 -5.10 10.09 7.89
N LEU A 19 -5.33 9.02 7.13
CA LEU A 19 -4.45 8.69 6.00
C LEU A 19 -4.43 9.83 4.96
N ARG A 20 -5.59 10.45 4.72
CA ARG A 20 -5.72 11.60 3.83
C ARG A 20 -4.80 12.76 4.24
N SER A 21 -4.80 13.17 5.51
CA SER A 21 -3.97 14.30 5.95
C SER A 21 -2.50 13.99 5.83
N MET A 22 -2.07 12.77 6.17
CA MET A 22 -0.68 12.34 6.01
C MET A 22 -0.19 12.50 4.57
N PHE A 23 -0.97 12.08 3.57
CA PHE A 23 -0.62 12.27 2.17
C PHE A 23 -0.63 13.74 1.76
N LYS A 24 -1.65 14.51 2.17
CA LYS A 24 -1.74 15.95 1.84
C LYS A 24 -0.58 16.76 2.43
N ASP A 25 -0.19 16.47 3.67
CA ASP A 25 0.93 17.13 4.34
C ASP A 25 2.25 16.83 3.60
N ALA A 26 2.47 15.57 3.20
CA ALA A 26 3.63 15.18 2.40
C ALA A 26 3.63 15.84 1.01
N MET A 27 2.48 15.88 0.32
CA MET A 27 2.31 16.50 -1.00
C MET A 27 2.48 18.02 -0.98
N LYS A 28 2.09 18.67 0.12
CA LYS A 28 2.30 20.12 0.31
C LYS A 28 3.76 20.44 0.57
N THR A 29 4.46 19.57 1.29
CA THR A 29 5.83 19.83 1.77
C THR A 29 6.88 19.44 0.74
N PHE A 30 6.69 18.32 0.03
CA PHE A 30 7.68 17.76 -0.88
C PHE A 30 7.14 17.72 -2.31
N LYS A 31 7.98 18.12 -3.29
CA LYS A 31 7.66 17.99 -4.71
C LYS A 31 8.16 16.65 -5.23
N SER A 32 7.26 15.69 -5.39
CA SER A 32 7.58 14.35 -5.91
C SER A 32 6.56 13.89 -6.95
N THR A 33 6.97 12.93 -7.80
CA THR A 33 6.06 12.21 -8.71
C THR A 33 5.20 11.22 -7.94
N PHE A 34 5.76 10.61 -6.91
CA PHE A 34 5.14 9.57 -6.10
C PHE A 34 5.15 9.97 -4.62
N TYR A 35 4.06 9.65 -3.93
CA TYR A 35 3.90 9.80 -2.49
C TYR A 35 3.50 8.45 -1.93
N GLY A 36 3.96 8.10 -0.73
CA GLY A 36 3.72 6.78 -0.18
C GLY A 36 3.45 6.80 1.31
N TYR A 37 2.74 5.77 1.74
CA TYR A 37 2.56 5.36 3.12
C TYR A 37 3.05 3.92 3.26
N ALA A 38 3.71 3.61 4.38
CA ALA A 38 3.95 2.25 4.83
C ALA A 38 3.82 2.21 6.35
N ASN A 39 3.35 1.09 6.91
CA ASN A 39 3.49 0.86 8.33
C ASN A 39 4.98 0.85 8.72
N GLY A 40 5.28 1.29 9.95
CA GLY A 40 6.67 1.42 10.42
C GLY A 40 7.41 0.10 10.63
N ASP A 41 6.72 -1.03 10.54
CA ASP A 41 7.26 -2.39 10.65
C ASP A 41 7.45 -3.09 9.29
N ILE A 42 7.28 -2.37 8.18
CA ILE A 42 7.58 -2.83 6.82
C ILE A 42 8.97 -2.38 6.39
N LEU A 43 9.76 -3.33 5.88
CA LEU A 43 11.02 -3.07 5.19
C LEU A 43 10.89 -3.44 3.72
N PHE A 44 11.42 -2.59 2.84
CA PHE A 44 11.46 -2.83 1.39
C PHE A 44 12.84 -3.24 0.94
N ASN A 45 12.90 -4.07 -0.09
CA ASN A 45 14.12 -4.25 -0.87
C ASN A 45 14.32 -3.09 -1.88
N GLU A 46 15.41 -3.13 -2.65
CA GLU A 46 15.72 -2.14 -3.69
C GLU A 46 14.66 -2.08 -4.81
N GLY A 47 13.85 -3.13 -4.95
CA GLY A 47 12.81 -3.21 -5.97
C GLY A 47 11.75 -2.12 -5.89
N ILE A 48 11.60 -1.42 -4.74
CA ILE A 48 10.81 -0.19 -4.67
C ILE A 48 11.36 0.90 -5.61
N LEU A 49 12.68 1.08 -5.67
CA LEU A 49 13.32 2.10 -6.51
C LEU A 49 13.21 1.72 -8.00
N ASP A 50 13.46 0.45 -8.32
CA ASP A 50 13.31 -0.07 -9.69
C ASP A 50 11.87 0.09 -10.19
N THR A 51 10.91 -0.29 -9.35
CA THR A 51 9.49 -0.24 -9.71
C THR A 51 9.03 1.18 -9.95
N LEU A 52 9.38 2.13 -9.08
CA LEU A 52 8.99 3.53 -9.25
C LEU A 52 9.70 4.18 -10.44
N THR A 53 10.97 3.83 -10.69
CA THR A 53 11.73 4.32 -11.85
C THR A 53 11.12 3.80 -13.15
N SER A 54 10.80 2.52 -13.23
CA SER A 54 10.11 1.94 -14.39
C SER A 54 8.72 2.53 -14.58
N LEU A 55 7.94 2.72 -13.50
CA LEU A 55 6.59 3.29 -13.59
C LEU A 55 6.62 4.69 -14.16
N ARG A 56 7.56 5.53 -13.70
CA ARG A 56 7.75 6.91 -14.19
C ARG A 56 7.90 6.98 -15.71
N ASN A 57 8.57 5.98 -16.30
CA ASN A 57 8.85 5.93 -17.73
C ASN A 57 7.84 5.09 -18.53
N SER A 58 6.94 4.38 -17.83
CA SER A 58 6.00 3.43 -18.44
C SER A 58 4.89 4.12 -19.23
N SER A 59 4.34 3.40 -20.22
CA SER A 59 3.11 3.80 -20.90
C SER A 59 1.89 3.77 -19.98
N ILE A 60 1.89 2.96 -18.91
CA ILE A 60 0.78 2.93 -17.95
C ILE A 60 0.60 4.29 -17.29
N LEU A 61 1.67 4.91 -16.82
CA LEU A 61 1.58 6.25 -16.22
C LEU A 61 1.07 7.27 -17.24
N LYS A 62 1.60 7.24 -18.46
CA LYS A 62 1.22 8.16 -19.56
C LYS A 62 -0.23 7.98 -20.02
N ASN A 63 -0.73 6.75 -20.02
CA ASN A 63 -2.05 6.38 -20.52
C ASN A 63 -3.11 6.27 -19.42
N SER A 64 -2.72 6.31 -18.15
CA SER A 64 -3.67 6.27 -17.03
C SER A 64 -4.58 7.50 -17.09
N LYS A 65 -5.89 7.27 -16.99
CA LYS A 65 -6.89 8.34 -16.99
C LYS A 65 -6.56 9.31 -15.86
N ASP A 66 -6.30 10.57 -16.23
CA ASP A 66 -5.91 11.67 -15.33
C ASP A 66 -4.61 11.45 -14.53
N GLY A 67 -3.80 10.43 -14.84
CA GLY A 67 -2.58 10.12 -14.10
C GLY A 67 -2.81 9.48 -12.73
N LYS A 68 -4.02 8.98 -12.42
CA LYS A 68 -4.41 8.43 -11.11
C LYS A 68 -3.96 6.98 -10.97
N ILE A 69 -2.88 6.74 -10.23
CA ILE A 69 -2.33 5.40 -10.01
C ILE A 69 -2.11 5.16 -8.52
N MET A 70 -2.38 3.93 -8.07
CA MET A 70 -2.01 3.41 -6.77
C MET A 70 -1.28 2.08 -6.93
N LEU A 71 -0.10 1.96 -6.32
CA LEU A 71 0.65 0.73 -6.15
C LEU A 71 0.36 0.20 -4.75
N ILE A 72 0.08 -1.10 -4.70
CA ILE A 72 -0.12 -1.89 -3.49
C ILE A 72 0.65 -3.21 -3.64
N GLY A 73 0.72 -4.00 -2.59
CA GLY A 73 1.22 -5.36 -2.73
C GLY A 73 1.15 -6.15 -1.43
N LYS A 74 1.45 -7.43 -1.59
CA LYS A 74 1.60 -8.39 -0.51
C LYS A 74 2.94 -8.17 0.17
N ARG A 75 2.97 -8.60 1.42
CA ARG A 75 4.14 -8.60 2.32
C ARG A 75 4.37 -10.01 2.85
N ALA A 76 5.63 -10.38 3.02
CA ALA A 76 6.02 -11.60 3.68
C ALA A 76 6.15 -11.37 5.19
N ASP A 77 5.44 -12.17 5.98
CA ASP A 77 5.50 -12.12 7.43
C ASP A 77 6.69 -12.92 7.94
N ILE A 78 7.58 -12.29 8.73
CA ILE A 78 8.65 -12.96 9.46
C ILE A 78 8.45 -12.81 10.96
N LEU A 79 8.62 -13.91 11.71
CA LEU A 79 8.54 -13.90 13.18
C LEU A 79 9.92 -13.59 13.77
N LEU A 80 10.20 -12.34 14.12
CA LEU A 80 11.52 -11.91 14.59
C LEU A 80 12.01 -12.75 15.78
N ASP A 81 11.11 -13.07 16.73
CA ASP A 81 11.41 -13.88 17.92
C ASP A 81 11.96 -15.28 17.58
N ARG A 82 11.62 -15.84 16.41
CA ARG A 82 12.05 -17.18 15.97
C ARG A 82 13.33 -17.16 15.15
N PHE A 83 13.55 -16.11 14.37
CA PHE A 83 14.66 -16.05 13.42
C PHE A 83 15.95 -15.45 14.00
N ARG A 84 15.95 -15.00 15.27
CA ARG A 84 17.09 -14.32 15.93
C ARG A 84 17.72 -13.26 15.02
N VAL A 85 16.88 -12.44 14.41
CA VAL A 85 17.33 -11.38 13.50
C VAL A 85 17.81 -10.21 14.35
N GLU A 86 19.14 -10.04 14.45
CA GLU A 86 19.72 -8.98 15.28
C GLU A 86 19.79 -7.63 14.56
N ASN A 87 20.06 -7.63 13.24
CA ASN A 87 20.14 -6.40 12.46
C ASN A 87 19.81 -6.64 10.98
N ILE A 88 18.73 -6.04 10.48
CA ILE A 88 18.41 -6.04 9.06
C ILE A 88 19.12 -4.84 8.42
N SER A 89 20.28 -5.09 7.80
CA SER A 89 21.20 -4.02 7.38
C SER A 89 21.34 -3.81 5.88
N SER A 90 20.76 -4.67 5.03
CA SER A 90 20.87 -4.55 3.56
C SER A 90 19.60 -4.99 2.82
N TYR A 91 19.46 -4.56 1.56
CA TYR A 91 18.35 -4.98 0.69
C TYR A 91 18.39 -6.47 0.36
N GLU A 92 19.58 -7.05 0.20
CA GLU A 92 19.76 -8.49 0.00
C GLU A 92 19.25 -9.26 1.20
N TYR A 93 19.51 -8.77 2.42
CA TYR A 93 19.01 -9.45 3.60
C TYR A 93 17.49 -9.35 3.74
N VAL A 94 16.88 -8.22 3.33
CA VAL A 94 15.42 -8.11 3.20
C VAL A 94 14.87 -9.12 2.18
N ASN A 95 15.54 -9.31 1.04
CA ASN A 95 15.16 -10.33 0.06
C ASN A 95 15.17 -11.74 0.66
N ASP A 96 16.28 -12.12 1.30
CA ASP A 96 16.46 -13.43 1.93
C ASP A 96 15.38 -13.73 2.97
N LEU A 97 15.07 -12.74 3.83
CA LEU A 97 14.04 -12.88 4.85
C LEU A 97 12.64 -12.94 4.23
N THR A 98 12.38 -12.21 3.14
CA THR A 98 11.09 -12.27 2.42
C THR A 98 10.85 -13.66 1.86
N LEU A 99 11.88 -14.31 1.30
CA LEU A 99 11.80 -15.68 0.78
C LEU A 99 11.54 -16.73 1.86
N LYS A 100 11.98 -16.46 3.11
CA LYS A 100 11.75 -17.33 4.28
C LYS A 100 10.43 -17.04 4.99
N GLY A 101 9.84 -15.88 4.73
CA GLY A 101 8.60 -15.42 5.36
C GLY A 101 7.35 -16.08 4.77
N THR A 102 6.22 -15.90 5.45
CA THR A 102 4.91 -16.35 4.96
C THR A 102 4.25 -15.24 4.16
N MET A 103 4.02 -15.46 2.87
CA MET A 103 3.38 -14.46 2.01
C MET A 103 1.93 -14.18 2.44
N GLY A 104 1.57 -12.90 2.49
CA GLY A 104 0.20 -12.46 2.78
C GLY A 104 -0.82 -12.85 1.72
N ASN A 105 -2.09 -12.94 2.12
CA ASN A 105 -3.23 -13.32 1.27
C ASN A 105 -3.83 -12.14 0.44
N GLY A 106 -3.16 -10.99 0.40
CA GLY A 106 -3.63 -9.82 -0.33
C GLY A 106 -4.77 -9.03 0.31
N TYR A 107 -5.13 -9.29 1.57
CA TYR A 107 -6.12 -8.49 2.31
C TYR A 107 -5.49 -7.54 3.34
N ASN A 108 -4.17 -7.55 3.47
CA ASN A 108 -3.44 -6.77 4.47
C ASN A 108 -2.37 -5.94 3.78
N GLU A 109 -2.82 -4.95 3.03
CA GLU A 109 -1.97 -3.96 2.39
C GLU A 109 -1.39 -3.02 3.46
N ASP A 110 -0.10 -3.19 3.74
CA ASP A 110 0.62 -2.40 4.74
C ASP A 110 1.38 -1.21 4.12
N TYR A 111 1.26 -1.02 2.80
CA TYR A 111 1.78 0.13 2.09
C TYR A 111 0.92 0.53 0.88
N PHE A 112 0.94 1.83 0.57
CA PHE A 112 0.27 2.44 -0.57
C PHE A 112 1.19 3.47 -1.17
N ILE A 113 1.43 3.43 -2.48
CA ILE A 113 2.18 4.46 -3.19
C ILE A 113 1.30 5.03 -4.30
N THR A 114 1.10 6.33 -4.31
CA THR A 114 0.23 7.00 -5.29
C THR A 114 1.00 8.01 -6.13
N THR A 115 0.53 8.25 -7.33
CA THR A 115 0.99 9.40 -8.12
C THR A 115 0.52 10.72 -7.51
N LYS A 116 1.20 11.82 -7.87
CA LYS A 116 0.81 13.18 -7.44
C LYS A 116 -0.63 13.58 -7.79
N ASN A 117 -1.23 12.97 -8.80
CA ASN A 117 -2.60 13.28 -9.26
C ASN A 117 -3.67 12.44 -8.55
N PHE A 118 -3.28 11.56 -7.63
CA PHE A 118 -4.23 10.73 -6.90
C PHE A 118 -5.15 11.61 -6.02
N PRO A 119 -6.48 11.44 -6.07
CA PRO A 119 -7.43 12.41 -5.53
C PRO A 119 -7.67 12.18 -4.03
N TRP A 120 -6.65 12.44 -3.21
CA TRP A 120 -6.73 12.27 -1.75
C TRP A 120 -7.84 13.08 -1.08
N ASN A 121 -8.27 14.20 -1.68
CA ASN A 121 -9.39 15.00 -1.15
C ASN A 121 -10.72 14.24 -1.14
N ASP A 122 -10.89 13.24 -2.01
CA ASP A 122 -12.11 12.44 -2.11
C ASP A 122 -12.10 11.24 -1.17
N ILE A 123 -10.96 10.96 -0.53
CA ILE A 123 -10.82 9.87 0.44
C ILE A 123 -11.43 10.30 1.79
N PRO A 124 -12.31 9.49 2.40
CA PRO A 124 -12.78 9.70 3.77
C PRO A 124 -11.64 9.76 4.79
N GLU A 125 -11.89 10.34 5.96
CA GLU A 125 -10.92 10.53 7.05
C GLU A 125 -10.57 9.23 7.81
N VAL A 126 -10.46 8.11 7.10
CA VAL A 126 -10.05 6.83 7.70
C VAL A 126 -8.69 6.96 8.37
N VAL A 127 -8.55 6.36 9.54
CA VAL A 127 -7.29 6.34 10.28
C VAL A 127 -6.54 5.03 10.07
N VAL A 128 -5.22 5.12 10.13
CA VAL A 128 -4.30 3.98 9.97
C VAL A 128 -4.37 3.02 11.16
N GLY A 129 -3.97 1.76 10.95
CA GLY A 129 -3.88 0.75 12.01
C GLY A 129 -5.24 0.32 12.58
N ARG A 130 -6.29 0.33 11.75
CA ARG A 130 -7.66 -0.11 12.10
C ARG A 130 -8.14 -1.09 11.03
N THR A 131 -8.96 -2.05 11.41
CA THR A 131 -9.44 -3.10 10.50
C THR A 131 -10.17 -2.55 9.26
N LEU A 132 -9.86 -3.11 8.08
CA LEU A 132 -10.52 -2.90 6.77
C LEU A 132 -10.29 -1.55 6.06
N TYR A 133 -9.49 -0.64 6.62
CA TYR A 133 -9.21 0.65 5.97
C TYR A 133 -8.41 0.49 4.66
N ASP A 134 -7.52 -0.49 4.66
CA ASP A 134 -6.66 -0.93 3.57
C ASP A 134 -7.49 -1.44 2.40
N ASN A 135 -8.34 -2.44 2.65
CA ASN A 135 -9.20 -2.98 1.59
C ASN A 135 -10.21 -1.92 1.12
N PHE A 136 -10.73 -1.10 2.03
CA PHE A 136 -11.59 0.01 1.66
C PHE A 136 -10.88 0.93 0.67
N LEU A 137 -9.65 1.34 0.98
CA LEU A 137 -8.89 2.25 0.15
C LEU A 137 -8.68 1.67 -1.25
N VAL A 138 -8.28 0.40 -1.37
CA VAL A 138 -8.10 -0.26 -2.67
C VAL A 138 -9.41 -0.30 -3.46
N TYR A 139 -10.50 -0.72 -2.82
CA TYR A 139 -11.83 -0.78 -3.44
C TYR A 139 -12.28 0.59 -3.95
N TYR A 140 -12.24 1.60 -3.07
CA TYR A 140 -12.70 2.94 -3.37
C TYR A 140 -11.88 3.59 -4.48
N SER A 141 -10.56 3.41 -4.43
CA SER A 141 -9.65 3.89 -5.47
C SER A 141 -9.98 3.32 -6.83
N LYS A 142 -10.23 2.01 -6.91
CA LYS A 142 -10.54 1.32 -8.17
C LYS A 142 -11.92 1.72 -8.70
N PHE A 143 -12.96 1.59 -7.89
CA PHE A 143 -14.34 1.62 -8.37
C PHE A 143 -15.01 3.00 -8.29
N HIS A 144 -14.57 3.86 -7.37
CA HIS A 144 -15.16 5.20 -7.19
C HIS A 144 -14.26 6.30 -7.77
N LEU A 145 -12.94 6.18 -7.62
CA LEU A 145 -12.00 7.17 -8.14
C LEU A 145 -11.49 6.86 -9.55
N ASN A 146 -11.81 5.65 -10.07
CA ASN A 146 -11.34 5.14 -11.35
C ASN A 146 -9.80 5.22 -11.47
N ALA A 147 -9.10 4.94 -10.37
CA ALA A 147 -7.64 4.88 -10.33
C ALA A 147 -7.15 3.54 -10.89
N THR A 148 -5.99 3.57 -11.55
CA THR A 148 -5.30 2.36 -11.97
C THR A 148 -4.60 1.74 -10.76
N ILE A 149 -5.00 0.53 -10.37
CA ILE A 149 -4.37 -0.21 -9.28
C ILE A 149 -3.33 -1.17 -9.84
N ILE A 150 -2.13 -1.16 -9.27
CA ILE A 150 -1.01 -2.02 -9.64
C ILE A 150 -0.61 -2.85 -8.43
N ASP A 151 -0.65 -4.17 -8.57
CA ASP A 151 -0.03 -5.08 -7.61
C ASP A 151 1.48 -5.19 -7.89
N SER A 152 2.28 -4.70 -6.96
CA SER A 152 3.73 -4.69 -7.05
C SER A 152 4.41 -5.79 -6.25
N SER A 153 3.68 -6.80 -5.76
CA SER A 153 4.23 -7.89 -4.93
C SER A 153 5.39 -8.63 -5.59
N SER A 154 5.43 -8.68 -6.92
CA SER A 154 6.46 -9.41 -7.68
C SER A 154 7.67 -8.56 -8.06
N SER A 155 7.66 -7.26 -7.76
CA SER A 155 8.82 -6.38 -7.99
C SER A 155 9.23 -5.58 -6.76
N ILE A 156 8.36 -5.46 -5.75
CA ILE A 156 8.67 -4.85 -4.45
C ILE A 156 8.52 -5.94 -3.40
N PHE A 157 9.63 -6.35 -2.79
CA PHE A 157 9.59 -7.28 -1.68
C PHE A 157 9.44 -6.49 -0.39
N ALA A 158 8.25 -6.63 0.21
CA ALA A 158 7.91 -6.03 1.49
C ALA A 158 8.00 -7.09 2.59
N LEU A 159 8.90 -6.89 3.55
CA LEU A 159 9.08 -7.73 4.71
C LEU A 159 8.34 -7.11 5.90
N HIS A 160 7.41 -7.86 6.49
CA HIS A 160 6.69 -7.44 7.68
C HIS A 160 7.26 -8.11 8.93
N GLN A 161 7.67 -7.27 9.87
CA GLN A 161 8.34 -7.66 11.10
C GLN A 161 7.31 -7.99 12.20
N LYS A 162 6.92 -9.27 12.30
CA LYS A 162 6.00 -9.71 13.36
C LYS A 162 6.74 -10.14 14.62
N THR A 163 6.11 -9.84 15.74
CA THR A 163 6.40 -10.47 17.03
C THR A 163 5.26 -11.41 17.42
N THR A 164 5.50 -12.31 18.36
CA THR A 164 4.47 -13.24 18.88
C THR A 164 3.35 -12.51 19.63
N LYS A 165 3.60 -11.27 20.10
CA LYS A 165 2.61 -10.46 20.82
C LYS A 165 1.69 -9.73 19.83
N ARG A 166 0.41 -10.11 19.81
CA ARG A 166 -0.63 -9.39 19.06
C ARG A 166 -1.11 -8.18 19.86
N LYS A 167 -1.02 -6.98 19.27
CA LYS A 167 -1.79 -5.82 19.77
C LYS A 167 -3.26 -6.00 19.39
N LYS A 168 -4.18 -5.60 20.30
CA LYS A 168 -5.62 -5.56 19.98
C LYS A 168 -5.85 -4.56 18.84
N SER A 169 -6.51 -5.01 17.78
CA SER A 169 -7.05 -4.12 16.75
C SER A 169 -8.36 -3.52 17.23
N TYR A 170 -8.51 -2.21 17.11
CA TYR A 170 -9.77 -1.52 17.33
C TYR A 170 -10.40 -1.27 15.95
N SER A 171 -11.66 -1.65 15.73
CA SER A 171 -12.32 -1.52 14.41
C SER A 171 -13.45 -0.50 14.38
N HIS A 172 -13.92 -0.05 15.55
CA HIS A 172 -15.16 0.72 15.66
C HIS A 172 -15.12 2.08 14.97
N CYS A 173 -13.97 2.78 15.02
CA CYS A 173 -13.91 4.14 14.51
C CYS A 173 -14.02 4.20 12.98
N ASN A 174 -13.20 3.43 12.24
CA ASN A 174 -13.31 3.40 10.78
C ASN A 174 -14.67 2.88 10.33
N HIS A 175 -15.26 1.91 11.03
CA HIS A 175 -16.64 1.51 10.73
C HIS A 175 -17.63 2.69 10.78
N PHE A 176 -17.51 3.57 11.76
CA PHE A 176 -18.38 4.75 11.87
C PHE A 176 -18.15 5.75 10.74
N ILE A 177 -16.89 6.06 10.43
CA ILE A 177 -16.50 6.95 9.32
C ILE A 177 -17.05 6.41 7.99
N LEU A 178 -16.83 5.12 7.73
CA LEU A 178 -17.26 4.47 6.49
C LEU A 178 -18.78 4.34 6.37
N ARG A 179 -19.50 4.11 7.47
CA ARG A 179 -20.98 4.08 7.47
C ARG A 179 -21.59 5.45 7.15
N LYS A 180 -21.02 6.54 7.66
CA LYS A 180 -21.46 7.90 7.33
C LYS A 180 -21.37 8.18 5.83
N HIS A 181 -20.38 7.59 5.16
CA HIS A 181 -20.18 7.78 3.73
C HIS A 181 -21.21 7.09 2.82
N ARG A 182 -22.27 6.43 3.35
CA ARG A 182 -23.48 5.88 2.68
C ARG A 182 -23.27 4.97 1.46
N GLN A 183 -22.05 4.85 0.93
CA GLN A 183 -21.74 4.17 -0.33
C GLN A 183 -21.21 2.75 -0.12
N MET A 184 -21.14 2.24 1.12
CA MET A 184 -20.28 1.08 1.36
C MET A 184 -20.88 0.00 2.25
N LYS A 185 -21.16 -1.14 1.61
CA LYS A 185 -21.41 -2.42 2.27
C LYS A 185 -20.07 -3.11 2.53
N LEU A 186 -19.93 -3.76 3.69
CA LEU A 186 -18.73 -4.54 4.05
C LEU A 186 -18.36 -5.61 3.00
N SER A 187 -19.36 -6.16 2.31
CA SER A 187 -19.14 -7.11 1.21
C SER A 187 -18.39 -6.51 0.03
N LEU A 188 -18.55 -5.21 -0.23
CA LEU A 188 -17.85 -4.51 -1.31
C LEU A 188 -16.40 -4.21 -0.95
N ILE A 189 -16.13 -3.88 0.32
CA ILE A 189 -14.78 -3.61 0.82
C ILE A 189 -13.85 -4.81 0.60
N ARG A 190 -14.36 -6.04 0.71
CA ARG A 190 -13.58 -7.27 0.42
C ARG A 190 -13.09 -7.36 -1.02
N LYS A 191 -13.68 -6.62 -1.97
CA LYS A 191 -13.19 -6.54 -3.36
C LYS A 191 -11.95 -5.66 -3.50
N GLY A 192 -11.55 -4.95 -2.44
CA GLY A 192 -10.28 -4.24 -2.36
C GLY A 192 -9.16 -5.15 -1.90
N ASN A 193 -8.89 -6.20 -2.67
CA ASN A 193 -7.79 -7.12 -2.44
C ASN A 193 -6.71 -6.87 -3.50
N THR A 194 -5.45 -7.04 -3.13
CA THR A 194 -4.28 -6.99 -4.03
C THR A 194 -4.43 -7.84 -5.30
N GLU A 195 -5.03 -9.03 -5.20
CA GLU A 195 -5.32 -9.94 -6.32
C GLU A 195 -6.31 -9.34 -7.33
N CYS A 196 -7.16 -8.40 -6.90
CA CYS A 196 -8.08 -7.68 -7.76
C CYS A 196 -7.46 -6.47 -8.49
N ALA A 197 -6.14 -6.26 -8.41
CA ALA A 197 -5.46 -5.20 -9.17
C ALA A 197 -5.43 -5.53 -10.69
N PRO A 198 -5.84 -4.62 -11.59
CA PRO A 198 -5.81 -4.82 -13.04
C PRO A 198 -4.44 -4.91 -13.65
N TYR A 199 -3.43 -4.42 -12.95
CA TYR A 199 -2.06 -4.50 -13.40
C TYR A 199 -1.17 -5.12 -12.33
N GLU A 200 -0.04 -5.64 -12.77
CA GLU A 200 1.03 -6.07 -11.89
C GLU A 200 2.38 -5.64 -12.42
N SER A 201 3.34 -5.47 -11.52
CA SER A 201 4.74 -5.26 -11.87
C SER A 201 5.58 -6.49 -11.57
N ARG A 202 6.45 -6.86 -12.50
CA ARG A 202 7.36 -8.01 -12.41
C ARG A 202 8.70 -7.68 -13.05
N TYR A 203 9.76 -8.35 -12.60
CA TYR A 203 11.03 -8.36 -13.32
C TYR A 203 10.93 -9.22 -14.58
N ASN A 204 11.37 -8.69 -15.73
CA ASN A 204 11.53 -9.49 -16.94
C ASN A 204 12.86 -10.28 -16.91
N ARG A 205 13.11 -11.08 -17.97
CA ARG A 205 14.34 -11.88 -18.10
C ARG A 205 15.64 -11.07 -18.11
N HIS A 206 15.57 -9.76 -18.32
CA HIS A 206 16.71 -8.84 -18.31
C HIS A 206 16.83 -8.06 -16.98
N GLY A 207 16.10 -8.46 -15.94
CA GLY A 207 16.12 -7.78 -14.64
C GLY A 207 15.47 -6.39 -14.65
N LYS A 208 14.63 -6.05 -15.64
CA LYS A 208 13.91 -4.77 -15.67
C LYS A 208 12.48 -4.95 -15.20
N VAL A 209 12.01 -4.04 -14.33
CA VAL A 209 10.61 -4.00 -13.94
C VAL A 209 9.75 -3.57 -15.13
N VAL A 210 8.74 -4.37 -15.41
CA VAL A 210 7.74 -4.19 -16.47
C VAL A 210 6.35 -4.37 -15.87
N PHE A 211 5.35 -3.77 -16.52
CA PHE A 211 3.97 -3.79 -16.03
C PHE A 211 3.06 -4.51 -17.01
N TYR A 212 2.25 -5.43 -16.50
CA TYR A 212 1.33 -6.24 -17.28
C TYR A 212 -0.10 -6.02 -16.83
N LYS A 213 -1.03 -6.03 -17.78
CA LYS A 213 -2.46 -6.14 -17.46
C LYS A 213 -2.74 -7.59 -17.06
N ARG A 214 -3.36 -7.81 -15.91
CA ARG A 214 -3.80 -9.15 -15.49
C ARG A 214 -4.95 -9.64 -16.37
N GLY A 215 -4.90 -10.93 -16.75
CA GLY A 215 -6.03 -11.62 -17.35
C GLY A 215 -7.18 -11.76 -16.36
N LEU A 216 -8.42 -11.92 -16.86
CA LEU A 216 -9.67 -11.92 -16.10
C LEU A 216 -9.57 -12.61 -14.73
N TYR A 217 -10.08 -11.92 -13.72
CA TYR A 217 -10.00 -12.28 -12.31
C TYR A 217 -10.85 -13.49 -11.95
N THR A 218 -10.55 -14.09 -10.80
CA THR A 218 -11.52 -14.86 -10.02
C THR A 218 -12.82 -14.07 -9.88
N THR A 219 -13.97 -14.76 -9.81
CA THR A 219 -15.32 -14.14 -9.76
C THR A 219 -15.56 -13.16 -8.60
N ASP A 220 -14.64 -13.08 -7.64
CA ASP A 220 -14.72 -12.23 -6.45
C ASP A 220 -14.17 -10.80 -6.66
N CYS A 221 -13.63 -10.49 -7.84
CA CYS A 221 -13.33 -9.13 -8.30
C CYS A 221 -14.47 -8.68 -9.24
#